data_AF-A0A3B8T0G4-F1
#
_entry.id   AF-A0A3B8T0G4-F1
#
_cell.length_a   1.000
_cell.length_b   1.000
_cell.length_c   1.000
_cell.angle_alpha   90.00
_cell.angle_beta   90.00
_cell.angle_gamma   90.00
#
_symmetry.space_group_name_H-M   'P 1'
#
loop_
_entity.id
_entity.type
_entity.pdbx_description
1 polymer ?
#
loop_
_entity_poly.entity_id
_entity_poly.type
_entity_poly.pdbx_seq_one_letter_code
_entity_poly.pdbx_strand_id
1 'polypeptide(L)' 'YDTYSFHLLPKMGKLVANDEDSYRYLAESIRMHPDQDTLEKMMQDAGFEGTSYTNLTGGIVALHRGFKY' A
#
# COMPACT_ATOMS: atom_id res chain seq x y z
N TYR A 1 12.75 -1.47 -4.25
CA TYR A 1 11.96 -2.41 -5.07
C TYR A 1 11.09 -1.57 -6.00
N ASP A 2 11.65 -1.12 -7.12
CA ASP A 2 11.07 -0.05 -7.95
C ASP A 2 10.35 -0.54 -9.21
N THR A 3 10.34 -1.86 -9.44
CA THR A 3 9.96 -2.45 -10.72
C THR A 3 8.46 -2.69 -10.92
N TYR A 4 7.65 -2.74 -9.84
CA TYR A 4 6.21 -3.02 -9.97
C TYR A 4 5.37 -1.77 -10.23
N SER A 5 5.69 -0.66 -9.57
CA SER A 5 4.96 0.62 -9.69
C SER A 5 5.10 1.27 -11.07
N PHE A 6 6.19 0.99 -11.79
CA PHE A 6 6.50 1.67 -13.05
C PHE A 6 5.72 1.18 -14.28
N HIS A 7 5.07 0.01 -14.23
CA HIS A 7 4.48 -0.59 -15.44
C HIS A 7 2.96 -0.80 -15.41
N LEU A 8 2.35 -0.98 -14.23
CA LEU A 8 0.91 -1.28 -14.15
C LEU A 8 0.05 -0.01 -14.11
N LEU A 9 0.43 0.95 -13.27
CA LEU A 9 -0.33 2.20 -13.09
C LEU A 9 -0.40 3.05 -14.37
N PRO A 10 0.69 3.24 -15.15
CA PRO A 10 0.62 4.06 -16.37
C PRO A 10 -0.23 3.43 -17.48
N LYS A 11 -0.31 2.09 -17.54
CA LYS A 11 -1.10 1.39 -18.56
C LYS A 11 -2.60 1.41 -18.26
N MET A 12 -2.98 1.38 -16.98
CA MET A 12 -4.39 1.48 -16.58
C MET A 12 -4.95 2.90 -16.73
N GLY A 13 -4.16 3.94 -16.45
CA GLY A 13 -4.57 5.34 -16.64
C GLY A 13 -4.93 5.71 -18.08
N LYS A 14 -4.32 5.04 -19.08
CA LYS A 14 -4.61 5.27 -20.50
C LYS A 14 -5.98 4.71 -20.95
N LEU A 15 -6.60 3.81 -20.18
CA LEU A 15 -7.84 3.10 -20.57
C LEU A 15 -9.12 3.71 -19.97
N VAL A 16 -9.01 4.56 -18.93
CA VAL A 16 -10.16 4.98 -18.10
C VAL A 16 -10.43 6.48 -18.27
N ALA A 17 -10.79 6.89 -19.48
CA ALA A 17 -11.00 8.28 -19.86
C ALA A 17 -12.32 8.91 -19.36
N ASN A 18 -12.84 8.50 -18.18
CA ASN A 18 -14.10 9.05 -17.63
C ASN A 18 -14.10 9.28 -16.11
N ASP A 19 -13.00 8.96 -15.40
CA ASP A 19 -12.80 9.26 -13.96
C ASP A 19 -11.30 9.31 -13.63
N GLU A 20 -10.57 10.13 -14.40
CA GLU A 20 -9.12 10.27 -14.30
C GLU A 20 -8.68 10.72 -12.90
N ASP A 21 -9.46 11.58 -12.25
CA ASP A 21 -9.16 12.14 -10.95
C ASP A 21 -9.15 11.07 -9.84
N SER A 22 -10.13 10.16 -9.83
CA SER A 22 -10.19 9.08 -8.84
C SER A 22 -9.05 8.08 -9.01
N TYR A 23 -8.69 7.75 -10.26
CA TYR A 23 -7.56 6.84 -10.53
C TYR A 23 -6.20 7.49 -10.28
N ARG A 24 -6.07 8.80 -10.53
CA ARG A 24 -4.89 9.57 -10.15
C ARG A 24 -4.71 9.56 -8.64
N TYR A 25 -5.77 9.84 -7.88
CA TYR A 25 -5.74 9.75 -6.42
C TYR A 25 -5.37 8.35 -5.92
N LEU A 26 -5.91 7.29 -6.55
CA LEU A 26 -5.53 5.92 -6.21
C LEU A 26 -4.03 5.67 -6.42
N ALA A 27 -3.48 6.07 -7.56
CA ALA A 27 -2.05 5.88 -7.85
C ALA A 27 -1.16 6.68 -6.89
N GLU A 28 -1.54 7.93 -6.59
CA GLU A 28 -0.82 8.79 -5.66
C GLU A 28 -0.88 8.26 -4.23
N SER A 29 -2.05 7.86 -3.76
CA SER A 29 -2.24 7.30 -2.41
C SER A 29 -1.47 5.99 -2.21
N ILE A 30 -1.44 5.09 -3.20
CA ILE A 30 -0.62 3.86 -3.14
C ILE A 30 0.87 4.22 -3.03
N ARG A 31 1.34 5.24 -3.77
CA ARG A 31 2.75 5.66 -3.74
C ARG A 31 3.15 6.32 -2.41
N MET A 32 2.23 7.05 -1.79
CA MET A 32 2.45 7.72 -0.52
C MET A 32 2.23 6.81 0.70
N HIS A 33 1.59 5.66 0.51
CA HIS A 33 1.36 4.70 1.57
C HIS A 33 2.70 4.15 2.09
N PRO A 34 2.90 4.06 3.42
CA PRO A 34 4.11 3.46 3.98
C PRO A 34 4.29 2.01 3.52
N ASP A 35 5.55 1.59 3.39
CA ASP A 35 5.87 0.17 3.18
C ASP A 35 5.51 -0.67 4.41
N GLN A 36 5.61 -1.99 4.28
CA GLN A 36 5.13 -2.93 5.28
C GLN A 36 5.83 -2.76 6.63
N ASP A 37 7.16 -2.63 6.62
CA ASP A 37 7.96 -2.47 7.83
C ASP A 37 7.69 -1.12 8.50
N THR A 38 7.57 -0.05 7.69
CA THR A 38 7.26 1.30 8.18
C THR A 38 5.88 1.34 8.82
N LEU A 39 4.86 0.76 8.18
CA LEU A 39 3.50 0.71 8.73
C LEU A 39 3.45 -0.14 10.01
N GLU A 40 4.14 -1.27 10.05
CA GLU A 40 4.26 -2.08 11.26
C GLU A 40 4.88 -1.26 12.41
N LYS A 41 5.94 -0.51 12.12
CA LYS A 41 6.56 0.36 13.11
C LYS A 41 5.62 1.45 13.61
N MET A 42 4.83 2.05 12.72
CA MET A 42 3.78 3.01 13.09
C MET A 42 2.73 2.37 14.01
N MET A 43 2.37 1.10 13.81
CA MET A 43 1.46 0.37 14.71
C MET A 43 2.08 0.18 16.09
N GLN A 44 3.37 -0.20 16.16
CA GLN A 44 4.08 -0.33 17.44
C GLN A 44 4.14 1.00 18.19
N ASP A 45 4.47 2.08 17.48
CA ASP A 45 4.55 3.42 18.06
C ASP A 45 3.17 3.95 18.52
N ALA A 46 2.09 3.46 17.92
CA ALA A 46 0.71 3.69 18.37
C ALA A 46 0.28 2.83 19.57
N GLY A 47 1.16 1.95 20.07
CA GLY A 47 0.93 1.11 21.25
C GLY A 47 0.25 -0.23 20.95
N PHE A 48 0.28 -0.70 19.70
CA PHE A 48 -0.08 -2.08 19.41
C PHE A 48 1.10 -3.01 19.72
N GLU A 49 0.80 -4.16 20.32
CA GLU A 49 1.74 -5.23 20.64
C GLU A 49 1.52 -6.43 19.73
N GLY A 50 2.55 -7.29 19.62
CA GLY A 50 2.51 -8.49 18.77
C GLY A 50 2.21 -8.15 17.30
N THR A 51 2.74 -7.03 16.81
CA THR A 51 2.55 -6.61 15.44
C THR A 51 3.23 -7.57 14.48
N SER A 52 2.64 -7.76 13.30
CA SER A 52 3.23 -8.49 12.19
C SER A 52 2.45 -8.19 10.92
N TYR A 53 3.04 -8.45 9.77
CA TYR A 53 2.33 -8.43 8.50
C TYR A 53 2.55 -9.70 7.68
N THR A 54 1.63 -9.96 6.74
CA THR A 54 1.77 -11.02 5.75
C THR A 54 1.54 -10.45 4.36
N ASN A 55 2.54 -10.62 3.49
CA ASN A 55 2.44 -10.23 2.09
C ASN A 55 1.50 -11.15 1.32
N LEU A 56 0.58 -10.54 0.57
CA LEU A 56 -0.35 -11.19 -0.33
C LEU A 56 0.01 -10.85 -1.77
N THR A 57 -0.23 -11.79 -2.69
CA THR A 57 0.00 -11.59 -4.14
C THR A 57 1.42 -11.09 -4.44
N GLY A 58 2.43 -11.66 -3.77
CA GLY A 58 3.83 -11.29 -3.98
C GLY A 58 4.21 -9.89 -3.45
N GLY A 59 3.42 -9.31 -2.54
CA GLY A 59 3.73 -8.03 -1.89
C GLY A 59 2.99 -6.82 -2.48
N ILE A 60 2.05 -7.03 -3.40
CA ILE A 60 1.16 -5.95 -3.90
C ILE A 60 0.28 -5.42 -2.77
N VAL A 61 -0.15 -6.30 -1.87
CA VAL A 61 -0.95 -5.98 -0.68
C VAL A 61 -0.34 -6.69 0.52
N ALA A 62 -0.45 -6.11 1.71
CA ALA A 62 -0.09 -6.75 2.97
C ALA A 62 -1.27 -6.70 3.96
N LEU A 63 -1.41 -7.76 4.75
CA LEU A 63 -2.31 -7.80 5.89
C LEU A 63 -1.51 -7.54 7.16
N HIS A 64 -1.72 -6.41 7.82
CA HIS A 64 -1.13 -6.08 9.11
C HIS A 64 -2.06 -6.48 10.27
N ARG A 65 -1.49 -7.04 11.33
CA ARG A 65 -2.20 -7.40 12.57
C ARG A 65 -1.41 -6.93 13.78
N GLY A 66 -2.11 -6.48 14.82
CA GLY A 66 -1.57 -6.17 16.14
C GLY A 66 -2.67 -6.21 17.19
N PHE A 67 -2.30 -6.27 18.47
CA PHE A 67 -3.23 -6.35 19.60
C PHE A 67 -3.00 -5.20 20.56
N LYS A 68 -4.03 -4.81 21.32
CA LYS A 68 -3.91 -3.86 22.42
C LYS A 68 -4.50 -4.51 23.66
N TYR A 69 -3.69 -4.60 24.71
CA TYR A 69 -4.06 -5.17 26.00
C TYR A 69 -4.56 -4.10 26.97
#